data_AF-A0A8T5T424-F1
#
_entry.id   AF-A0A8T5T424-F1
#
_cell.length_a   1.000
_cell.length_b   1.000
_cell.length_c   1.000
_cell.angle_alpha   90.00
_cell.angle_beta   90.00
_cell.angle_gamma   90.00
#
_symmetry.space_group_name_H-M   'P 1'
#
loop_
_entity.id
_entity.type
_entity.pdbx_description
1 polymer ?
#
loop_
_entity_poly.entity_id
_entity_poly.type
_entity_poly.pdbx_seq_one_letter_code
_entity_poly.pdbx_strand_id
1 'polypeptide(L)'
;MDLLPFNEPSAIHIQQIIDAMIEENVSTIVTQPQIEDRLIIQIARDTNSKLAKLSPLLRDNIGDNYIDLIRDDIEALLNPEDIADNQWIGTSIAIGGCFIALSIILLIYLRFHKTGFSTRKRKLQIK
;
A
#
# COMPACT_ATOMS: atom_id res chain seq x y z
N MET A 1 -4.63 -40.75 0.75
CA MET A 1 -5.24 -39.57 1.37
C MET A 1 -4.78 -38.43 0.49
N ASP A 2 -5.54 -38.18 -0.57
CA ASP A 2 -5.13 -37.24 -1.63
C ASP A 2 -5.20 -35.85 -1.04
N LEU A 3 -4.02 -35.21 -0.92
CA LEU A 3 -3.90 -33.80 -0.61
C LEU A 3 -4.71 -33.05 -1.68
N LEU A 4 -5.72 -32.30 -1.25
CA LEU A 4 -6.60 -31.52 -2.12
C LEU A 4 -5.79 -30.83 -3.22
N PRO A 5 -6.21 -30.87 -4.49
CA PRO A 5 -5.48 -30.19 -5.54
C PRO A 5 -5.49 -28.69 -5.22
N PHE A 6 -4.31 -28.11 -5.00
CA PHE A 6 -4.06 -26.68 -4.99
C PHE A 6 -4.37 -26.14 -6.39
N ASN A 7 -5.65 -26.01 -6.72
CA ASN A 7 -6.09 -25.27 -7.88
C ASN A 7 -6.18 -23.81 -7.45
N GLU A 8 -5.25 -23.02 -7.96
CA GLU A 8 -5.30 -21.57 -7.80
C GLU A 8 -6.64 -21.05 -8.37
N PRO A 9 -7.40 -20.25 -7.60
CA PRO A 9 -8.69 -19.77 -8.05
C PRO A 9 -8.52 -18.89 -9.29
N SER A 10 -9.46 -19.01 -10.23
CA SER A 10 -9.52 -18.10 -11.38
C SER A 10 -9.85 -16.68 -10.93
N ALA A 11 -9.53 -15.68 -11.76
CA ALA A 11 -9.85 -14.27 -11.48
C ALA A 11 -11.35 -14.03 -11.19
N ILE A 12 -12.24 -14.78 -11.85
CA ILE A 12 -13.69 -14.69 -11.63
C ILE A 12 -14.05 -15.20 -10.24
N HIS A 13 -13.48 -16.34 -9.82
CA HIS A 13 -13.73 -16.88 -8.47
C HIS A 13 -13.17 -15.95 -7.39
N ILE A 14 -12.03 -15.31 -7.62
CA ILE A 14 -11.46 -14.31 -6.69
C ILE A 14 -12.42 -13.14 -6.52
N GLN A 15 -12.99 -12.62 -7.61
CA GLN A 15 -13.95 -11.51 -7.52
C GLN A 15 -15.20 -11.90 -6.73
N GLN A 16 -15.73 -13.12 -6.95
CA GLN A 16 -16.88 -13.62 -6.20
C GLN A 16 -16.60 -13.71 -4.71
N ILE A 17 -15.38 -14.11 -4.32
CA ILE A 17 -14.95 -14.15 -2.92
C ILE A 17 -14.89 -12.73 -2.35
N ILE A 18 -14.33 -11.78 -3.08
CA ILE A 18 -14.27 -10.37 -2.66
C ILE A 18 -15.68 -9.81 -2.44
N ASP A 19 -16.59 -10.01 -3.39
CA ASP A 19 -17.96 -9.51 -3.31
C ASP A 19 -18.69 -10.11 -2.10
N ALA A 20 -18.54 -11.42 -1.88
CA ALA A 20 -19.12 -12.10 -0.72
C ALA A 20 -18.52 -11.61 0.61
N MET A 21 -17.22 -11.35 0.66
CA MET A 21 -16.57 -10.81 1.85
C MET A 21 -17.07 -9.41 2.20
N ILE A 22 -17.31 -8.56 1.21
CA ILE A 22 -17.88 -7.22 1.41
C ILE A 22 -19.33 -7.33 1.88
N GLU A 23 -20.14 -8.20 1.26
CA GLU A 23 -21.54 -8.42 1.63
C GLU A 23 -21.68 -8.93 3.06
N GLU A 24 -20.84 -9.88 3.46
CA GLU A 24 -20.85 -10.50 4.79
C GLU A 24 -20.05 -9.70 5.84
N ASN A 25 -19.49 -8.53 5.48
CA ASN A 25 -18.68 -7.68 6.36
C ASN A 25 -17.51 -8.44 7.03
N VAL A 26 -16.82 -9.29 6.25
CA VAL A 26 -15.64 -10.00 6.73
C VAL A 26 -14.53 -9.00 7.04
N SER A 27 -13.99 -9.04 8.25
CA SER A 27 -12.99 -8.08 8.73
C SER A 27 -11.57 -8.65 8.83
N THR A 28 -11.43 -9.98 8.74
CA THR A 28 -10.15 -10.66 8.99
C THR A 28 -10.01 -11.89 8.10
N ILE A 29 -8.90 -11.96 7.38
CA ILE A 29 -8.51 -13.12 6.58
C ILE A 29 -7.44 -13.89 7.37
N VAL A 30 -7.66 -15.19 7.52
CA VAL A 30 -6.71 -16.11 8.15
C VAL A 30 -5.91 -16.81 7.05
N THR A 31 -4.58 -16.72 7.10
CA THR A 31 -3.69 -17.33 6.12
C THR A 31 -2.55 -18.09 6.78
N GLN A 32 -1.93 -18.99 6.01
CA GLN A 32 -0.70 -19.69 6.37
C GLN A 32 0.51 -18.98 5.77
N PRO A 33 1.69 -19.06 6.40
CA PRO A 33 2.87 -18.33 5.97
C PRO A 33 3.56 -18.98 4.76
N GLN A 34 3.12 -20.17 4.34
CA GLN A 34 3.67 -20.89 3.18
C GLN A 34 3.00 -20.52 1.86
N ILE A 35 1.91 -19.76 1.88
CA ILE A 35 1.18 -19.35 0.67
C ILE A 35 1.75 -18.02 0.18
N GLU A 36 1.85 -17.84 -1.14
CA GLU A 36 2.35 -16.60 -1.73
C GLU A 36 1.43 -15.42 -1.38
N ASP A 37 1.97 -14.48 -0.59
CA ASP A 37 1.23 -13.40 0.05
C ASP A 37 0.56 -12.41 -0.93
N ARG A 38 0.95 -12.36 -2.21
CA ARG A 38 0.55 -11.27 -3.13
C ARG A 38 -0.95 -11.19 -3.37
N LEU A 39 -1.58 -12.32 -3.68
CA LEU A 39 -3.02 -12.37 -3.97
C LEU A 39 -3.84 -12.09 -2.71
N ILE A 40 -3.41 -12.65 -1.58
CA ILE A 40 -4.09 -12.49 -0.29
C ILE A 40 -4.00 -11.04 0.19
N ILE A 41 -2.84 -10.40 0.05
CA ILE A 41 -2.66 -8.98 0.34
C ILE A 41 -3.59 -8.14 -0.54
N GLN A 42 -3.73 -8.47 -1.82
CA GLN A 42 -4.64 -7.75 -2.71
C GLN A 42 -6.10 -7.91 -2.26
N ILE A 43 -6.55 -9.13 -1.98
CA ILE A 43 -7.93 -9.38 -1.50
C ILE A 43 -8.20 -8.62 -0.21
N ALA A 44 -7.27 -8.64 0.75
CA ALA A 44 -7.43 -7.92 2.01
C ALA A 44 -7.45 -6.39 1.82
N ARG A 45 -6.72 -5.82 0.86
CA ARG A 45 -6.87 -4.40 0.48
C ARG A 45 -8.23 -4.12 -0.13
N ASP A 46 -8.64 -4.93 -1.11
CA ASP A 46 -9.89 -4.72 -1.85
C ASP A 46 -11.12 -4.86 -0.93
N THR A 47 -11.00 -5.65 0.15
CA THR A 47 -12.06 -5.87 1.16
C THR A 47 -11.87 -5.05 2.43
N ASN A 48 -10.79 -4.24 2.54
CA ASN A 48 -10.41 -3.54 3.76
C ASN A 48 -10.37 -4.46 5.02
N SER A 49 -9.91 -5.69 4.81
CA SER A 49 -9.75 -6.72 5.85
C SER A 49 -8.33 -6.74 6.41
N LYS A 50 -8.21 -7.14 7.67
CA LYS A 50 -6.93 -7.39 8.33
C LYS A 50 -6.42 -8.80 8.04
N LEU A 51 -5.12 -9.02 8.18
CA LEU A 51 -4.50 -10.35 8.00
C LEU A 51 -4.05 -10.97 9.32
N ALA A 52 -4.53 -12.17 9.60
CA ALA A 52 -3.97 -13.04 10.64
C ALA A 52 -3.13 -14.13 9.97
N LYS A 53 -1.81 -14.03 10.11
CA LYS A 53 -0.86 -15.03 9.61
C LYS A 53 -0.58 -16.05 10.70
N LEU A 54 -1.02 -17.28 10.48
CA LEU A 54 -0.78 -18.38 11.43
C LEU A 54 0.59 -18.99 11.21
N SER A 55 1.07 -19.72 12.21
CA SER A 55 2.31 -20.47 12.19
C SER A 55 2.14 -21.78 11.42
N PRO A 56 3.20 -22.26 10.75
CA PRO A 56 3.18 -23.57 10.15
C PRO A 56 3.33 -24.62 11.26
N LEU A 57 2.28 -25.36 11.57
CA LEU A 57 2.29 -26.41 12.62
C LEU A 57 3.34 -27.50 12.39
N LEU A 58 3.89 -27.59 11.18
CA LEU A 58 4.93 -28.52 10.77
C LEU A 58 6.15 -27.72 10.30
N ARG A 59 6.94 -27.24 11.25
CA ARG A 59 8.26 -26.67 10.96
C ARG A 59 9.30 -27.77 11.18
N ASP A 60 10.26 -27.91 10.25
CA ASP A 60 11.38 -28.86 10.39
C ASP A 60 12.32 -28.51 11.58
N ASN A 61 12.10 -27.37 12.24
CA ASN A 61 12.86 -26.92 13.40
C ASN A 61 12.17 -27.32 14.71
N ILE A 62 12.74 -28.35 15.35
CA ILE A 62 12.40 -28.98 16.62
C ILE A 62 12.77 -28.07 17.82
N GLY A 63 12.62 -26.75 17.68
CA GLY A 63 13.04 -25.76 18.68
C GLY A 63 11.87 -25.08 19.38
N ASP A 64 10.80 -24.81 18.64
CA ASP A 64 9.63 -24.11 19.16
C ASP A 64 8.68 -25.14 19.77
N ASN A 65 8.30 -24.95 21.04
CA ASN A 65 7.32 -25.81 21.69
C ASN A 65 5.98 -25.62 20.97
N TYR A 66 5.25 -26.71 20.70
CA TYR A 66 3.91 -26.67 20.13
C TYR A 66 3.00 -25.65 20.85
N ILE A 67 3.15 -25.53 22.17
CA ILE A 67 2.41 -24.57 23.00
C ILE A 67 2.71 -23.12 22.62
N ASP A 68 3.97 -22.80 22.27
CA ASP A 68 4.37 -21.46 21.89
C ASP A 68 3.84 -21.11 20.49
N LEU A 69 3.84 -22.07 19.55
CA LEU A 69 3.21 -21.87 18.23
C LEU A 69 1.71 -21.57 18.34
N ILE A 70 1.00 -22.30 19.21
CA ILE A 70 -0.42 -22.02 19.48
C ILE A 70 -0.61 -20.65 20.16
N ARG A 71 0.32 -20.23 21.02
CA ARG A 71 0.27 -18.90 21.63
C ARG A 71 0.42 -17.80 20.58
N ASP A 72 1.37 -17.97 19.66
CA ASP A 72 1.61 -17.04 18.56
C ASP A 72 0.40 -16.97 17.63
N ASP A 73 -0.24 -18.10 17.33
CA ASP A 73 -1.47 -18.15 16.54
C ASP A 73 -2.63 -17.42 17.21
N ILE A 74 -2.79 -17.58 18.53
CA ILE A 74 -3.79 -16.84 19.31
C ILE A 74 -3.49 -15.34 19.27
N GLU A 75 -2.21 -14.96 19.41
CA GLU A 75 -1.80 -13.56 19.36
C GLU A 75 -2.07 -12.93 17.99
N ALA A 76 -1.79 -13.65 16.90
CA ALA A 76 -2.06 -13.22 15.52
C ALA A 76 -3.57 -13.06 15.25
N LEU A 77 -4.41 -13.89 15.86
CA LEU A 77 -5.86 -13.78 15.76
C LEU A 77 -6.42 -12.62 16.59
N LEU A 78 -5.81 -12.31 17.74
CA LEU A 78 -6.20 -11.18 18.58
C LEU A 78 -5.75 -9.84 18.00
N ASN A 79 -4.60 -9.80 17.33
CA ASN A 79 -4.01 -8.60 16.76
C ASN A 79 -3.69 -8.78 15.27
N PRO A 80 -4.70 -8.93 14.40
CA PRO A 80 -4.47 -9.11 12.98
C PRO A 80 -3.84 -7.85 12.36
N GLU A 81 -2.88 -8.06 11.48
CA GLU A 81 -2.05 -7.04 10.84
C GLU A 81 -2.90 -6.19 9.88
N ASP A 82 -2.75 -4.86 9.96
CA ASP A 82 -3.32 -3.95 8.98
C ASP A 82 -2.49 -3.96 7.70
N ILE A 83 -3.12 -4.11 6.55
CA ILE A 83 -2.41 -3.97 5.28
C ILE A 83 -2.21 -2.49 5.01
N ALA A 84 -0.97 -2.04 5.01
CA ALA A 84 -0.64 -0.66 4.67
C ALA A 84 -1.13 -0.30 3.25
N ASP A 85 -2.09 0.64 3.18
CA ASP A 85 -2.63 1.25 1.96
C ASP A 85 -1.77 2.42 1.44
N ASN A 86 -0.60 2.65 2.01
CA ASN A 86 -0.03 4.01 2.07
C ASN A 86 0.84 4.41 0.86
N GLN A 87 1.02 3.57 -0.16
CA GLN A 87 1.98 3.87 -1.24
C GLN A 87 1.53 5.02 -2.17
N TRP A 88 0.23 5.26 -2.33
CA TRP A 88 -0.26 6.30 -3.23
C TRP A 88 -0.16 7.72 -2.64
N ILE A 89 -0.24 7.85 -1.30
CA ILE A 89 -0.20 9.14 -0.60
C ILE A 89 1.20 9.76 -0.68
N GLY A 90 2.26 8.96 -0.48
CA GLY A 90 3.63 9.45 -0.62
C GLY A 90 3.96 9.92 -2.04
N THR A 91 3.46 9.19 -3.04
CA THR A 91 3.68 9.49 -4.45
C THR A 91 2.98 10.79 -4.88
N SER A 92 1.75 11.03 -4.40
CA SER A 92 0.99 12.24 -4.72
C SER A 92 1.56 13.50 -4.07
N ILE A 93 2.12 13.41 -2.86
CA ILE A 93 2.84 14.53 -2.21
C ILE A 93 4.10 14.91 -2.99
N ALA A 94 4.87 13.92 -3.46
CA ALA A 94 6.10 14.16 -4.22
C ALA A 94 5.82 14.88 -5.56
N ILE A 95 4.79 14.45 -6.29
CA ILE A 95 4.39 15.07 -7.56
C ILE A 95 3.86 16.50 -7.31
N GLY A 96 2.97 16.68 -6.33
CA GLY A 96 2.42 18.00 -5.99
C GLY A 96 3.49 19.01 -5.57
N GLY A 97 4.47 18.58 -4.76
CA GLY A 97 5.59 19.41 -4.33
C GLY A 97 6.45 19.92 -5.49
N CYS A 98 6.74 19.06 -6.48
CA CYS A 98 7.51 19.45 -7.67
C CYS A 98 6.81 20.54 -8.50
N PHE A 99 5.49 20.42 -8.70
CA PHE A 99 4.72 21.42 -9.44
C PHE A 99 4.71 22.80 -8.75
N ILE A 100 4.57 22.81 -7.42
CA ILE A 100 4.58 24.05 -6.64
C ILE A 100 5.97 24.70 -6.69
N ALA A 101 7.05 23.92 -6.54
CA ALA A 101 8.41 24.43 -6.60
C ALA A 101 8.72 25.07 -7.97
N LEU A 102 8.37 24.40 -9.07
CA LEU A 102 8.55 24.95 -10.43
C LEU A 102 7.73 26.22 -10.64
N SER A 103 6.50 26.27 -10.13
CA SER A 103 5.63 27.46 -10.22
C SER A 103 6.23 28.65 -9.48
N ILE A 104 6.80 28.43 -8.28
CA ILE A 104 7.48 29.47 -7.51
C ILE A 104 8.73 29.97 -8.24
N ILE A 105 9.55 29.06 -8.77
CA ILE A 105 10.76 29.41 -9.54
C ILE A 105 10.39 30.27 -10.75
N LEU A 106 9.35 29.88 -11.49
CA LEU A 106 8.86 30.62 -12.65
C LEU A 106 8.37 32.02 -12.26
N LEU A 107 7.60 32.14 -11.17
CA LEU A 107 7.10 33.43 -10.67
C LEU A 107 8.25 34.35 -10.24
N ILE A 108 9.27 33.80 -9.57
CA ILE A 108 10.48 34.54 -9.20
C ILE A 108 11.22 35.01 -10.46
N TYR A 109 11.43 34.12 -11.42
CA TYR A 109 12.08 34.44 -12.69
C TYR A 109 11.37 35.58 -13.45
N LEU A 110 10.05 35.48 -13.59
CA LEU A 110 9.23 36.50 -14.25
C LEU A 110 9.26 37.84 -13.51
N ARG A 111 9.27 37.81 -12.16
CA ARG A 111 9.37 39.02 -11.34
C ARG A 111 10.71 39.74 -11.57
N PHE A 112 11.82 39.03 -11.54
CA PHE A 112 13.15 39.61 -11.73
C PHE A 112 13.38 40.09 -13.18
N HIS A 113 12.87 39.36 -14.17
CA HIS A 113 13.01 39.75 -15.57
C HIS A 113 12.20 41.01 -15.92
N LYS A 114 10.99 41.18 -15.36
CA LYS A 114 10.20 42.41 -15.55
C LYS A 114 10.85 43.64 -14.92
N THR A 115 11.53 43.51 -13.78
CA THR A 115 12.21 44.65 -13.13
C THR A 115 13.46 45.14 -13.88
N GLY A 116 14.13 44.29 -14.67
CA GLY A 116 15.31 44.69 -15.44
C GLY A 116 15.02 45.57 -16.68
N PHE A 117 13.78 45.56 -17.18
CA PHE A 117 13.42 46.27 -18.41
C PHE A 117 12.90 47.71 -18.20
N SER A 118 12.44 48.05 -16.99
CA SER A 118 11.86 49.39 -16.71
C SER A 118 12.93 50.48 -16.68
N THR A 119 14.14 50.17 -16.21
CA THR A 119 15.21 51.17 -16.03
C THR A 119 15.94 51.52 -17.33
N ARG A 120 15.88 50.68 -18.37
CA ARG A 120 16.55 50.95 -19.67
C ARG A 120 15.77 51.91 -20.57
N LYS A 121 14.44 52.02 -20.46
CA LYS A 121 13.65 52.91 -21.36
C LYS A 121 13.79 54.39 -21.05
N ARG A 122 14.17 54.80 -19.83
CA ARG A 122 14.37 56.23 -19.49
C ARG A 122 15.67 56.85 -20.03
N LYS A 123 16.68 56.04 -20.39
CA LYS A 123 17.97 56.56 -20.88
C LYS A 123 18.04 56.77 -22.40
N LEU A 124 17.00 56.43 -23.15
CA LEU A 124 16.98 56.53 -24.62
C LEU A 124 16.10 57.67 -25.15
N GLN A 125 15.47 58.46 -24.29
CA GLN A 125 14.70 59.66 -24.68
C GLN A 125 15.39 60.98 -24.32
N ILE A 126 16.66 60.94 -23.90
CA ILE A 126 17.49 62.14 -23.72
C ILE A 126 18.69 61.98 -24.65
N LYS A 127 18.47 62.16 -25.95
CA LYS A 127 19.52 62.54 -26.88
C LYS A 127 18.91 63.26 -28.07
#